data_AF-A0A349JLM8-F1
#
_entry.id   AF-A0A349JLM8-F1
#
_cell.length_a   1.000
_cell.length_b   1.000
_cell.length_c   1.000
_cell.angle_alpha   90.00
_cell.angle_beta   90.00
_cell.angle_gamma   90.00
#
_symmetry.space_group_name_H-M   'P 1'
#
loop_
_entity.id
_entity.type
_entity.pdbx_description
1 polymer ?
#
loop_
_entity_poly.entity_id
_entity_poly.type
_entity_poly.pdbx_seq_one_letter_code
_entity_poly.pdbx_strand_id
1 'polypeptide(L)'
;MSQEQLDLSSLTARVLQLEENQVVLKRYIAKLKRQLESHEQRFNDRHEPRQLESLMEQVATIQQRLNLEIGEKSIISEPPIELDTQAEKLDVQAQLIFDRPHSRAVLMEALSVAQERLIIVCPWLNCNSINDELLQKFRDCLNRGCSIDIGWGYLGDRPNIGKGWRYNALPDLQELEGEYPDQFRLHLLGTHENFLVCDSSLALLGSHNLLTNSDQSAEKEVGIRTNDCQIVKQLIERFDSSEVLDEEEIERRFVASSDYLDRGDYLEGLAADAEDIALEDSCEDVEDESEECLEPVVSVEEFLRRYNEGERDFTGINLAGADLSGKSLTSGVNLSNANLVKANLSQAALRSANLNQSNLSNTNLSNADLRSANLNQANLVNANLNQANLSGANLNQANLANANLSQADLCSAKLEKANLRKASLRAAKLEYANFSEADLNGANLSGAKLSQQTKFTSANLGQANLSGLNLRKVDMKNADLANANLSNSNLLEANLDRANLKGIQLQGAIYNEATLFPTEFDPVTTGAYLLAPYVSLPNADLSGKDLSSV
;
A
#
# COMPACT_ATOMS: atom_id res chain seq x y z
N MET A 1 -6.68 34.59 39.56
CA MET A 1 -5.61 34.00 38.74
C MET A 1 -6.24 33.68 37.40
N SER A 2 -5.64 34.24 36.36
CA SER A 2 -6.14 34.36 35.00
C SER A 2 -6.64 33.03 34.43
N GLN A 3 -7.84 33.05 33.82
CA GLN A 3 -8.17 32.08 32.78
C GLN A 3 -7.07 32.21 31.72
N GLU A 4 -6.21 31.21 31.58
CA GLU A 4 -5.37 31.11 30.38
C GLU A 4 -6.33 30.92 29.21
N GLN A 5 -6.58 32.00 28.46
CA GLN A 5 -7.16 31.89 27.13
C GLN A 5 -6.26 30.92 26.34
N LEU A 6 -6.86 29.92 25.69
CA LEU A 6 -6.15 29.13 24.69
C LEU A 6 -5.64 30.09 23.61
N ASP A 7 -4.36 30.43 23.68
CA ASP A 7 -3.67 31.16 22.62
C ASP A 7 -3.25 30.17 21.53
N LEU A 8 -3.32 30.60 20.27
CA LEU A 8 -2.93 29.79 19.10
C LEU A 8 -1.50 29.25 19.27
N SER A 9 -0.59 30.08 19.80
CA SER A 9 0.79 29.70 20.10
C SER A 9 0.89 28.52 21.08
N SER A 10 0.02 28.49 22.10
CA SER A 10 -0.04 27.43 23.10
C SER A 10 -0.54 26.12 22.51
N LEU A 11 -1.56 26.18 21.65
CA LEU A 11 -2.07 25.01 20.92
C LEU A 11 -1.04 24.43 19.95
N THR A 12 -0.38 25.27 19.16
CA THR A 12 0.67 24.82 18.23
C THR A 12 1.83 24.17 18.97
N ALA A 13 2.29 24.76 20.08
CA ALA A 13 3.33 24.17 20.92
C ALA A 13 2.89 22.82 21.51
N ARG A 14 1.60 22.70 21.89
CA ARG A 14 1.05 21.45 22.44
C ARG A 14 0.99 20.33 21.40
N VAL A 15 0.62 20.63 20.14
CA VAL A 15 0.63 19.64 19.05
C VAL A 15 2.04 19.11 18.82
N LEU A 16 3.04 20.01 18.70
CA LEU A 16 4.44 19.62 18.52
C LEU A 16 4.96 18.73 19.66
N GLN A 17 4.64 19.08 20.92
CA GLN A 17 5.02 18.28 22.08
C GLN A 17 4.41 16.86 22.06
N LEU A 18 3.15 16.75 21.64
CA LEU A 18 2.48 15.44 21.54
C LEU A 18 3.08 14.58 20.42
N GLU A 19 3.43 15.18 19.29
CA GLU A 19 4.13 14.51 18.19
C GLU A 19 5.51 13.97 18.63
N GLU A 20 6.29 14.78 19.36
CA GLU A 20 7.58 14.36 19.91
C GLU A 20 7.46 13.18 20.88
N ASN A 21 6.50 13.25 21.80
CA ASN A 21 6.25 12.18 22.78
C ASN A 21 5.86 10.86 22.12
N GLN A 22 5.04 10.92 21.06
CA GLN A 22 4.62 9.73 20.31
C GLN A 22 5.82 9.05 19.63
N VAL A 23 6.77 9.83 19.08
CA VAL A 23 8.00 9.31 18.46
C VAL A 23 8.87 8.58 19.49
N VAL A 24 9.03 9.15 20.69
CA VAL A 24 9.83 8.56 21.77
C VAL A 24 9.23 7.23 22.25
N LEU A 25 7.92 7.20 22.51
CA LEU A 25 7.23 5.98 22.95
C LEU A 25 7.30 4.86 21.89
N LYS A 26 7.18 5.20 20.60
CA LYS A 26 7.29 4.23 19.51
C LYS A 26 8.68 3.61 19.39
N ARG A 27 9.75 4.42 19.51
CA ARG A 27 11.13 3.89 19.54
C ARG A 27 11.33 2.94 20.71
N TYR A 28 10.71 3.25 21.86
CA TYR A 28 10.78 2.41 23.04
C TYR A 28 10.03 1.08 22.86
N ILE A 29 8.82 1.10 22.29
CA ILE A 29 8.07 -0.13 21.94
C ILE A 29 8.84 -0.98 20.92
N ALA A 30 9.40 -0.38 19.87
CA ALA A 30 10.18 -1.10 18.87
C ALA A 30 11.42 -1.76 19.49
N LYS A 31 12.09 -1.08 20.43
CA LYS A 31 13.21 -1.64 21.19
C LYS A 31 12.79 -2.84 22.04
N LEU A 32 11.66 -2.74 22.74
CA LEU A 32 11.11 -3.84 23.54
C LEU A 32 10.67 -5.03 22.68
N LYS A 33 10.07 -4.79 21.51
CA LYS A 33 9.72 -5.86 20.54
C LYS A 33 10.96 -6.59 20.02
N ARG A 34 12.03 -5.86 19.67
CA ARG A 34 13.30 -6.49 19.28
C ARG A 34 13.93 -7.28 20.42
N GLN A 35 13.83 -6.79 21.65
CA GLN A 35 14.27 -7.54 22.83
C GLN A 35 13.42 -8.80 23.04
N LEU A 36 12.10 -8.72 22.85
CA LEU A 36 11.18 -9.85 22.92
C LEU A 36 11.50 -10.90 21.86
N GLU A 37 11.68 -10.51 20.59
CA GLU A 37 12.05 -11.40 19.48
C GLU A 37 13.42 -12.06 19.72
N SER A 38 14.40 -11.28 20.19
CA SER A 38 15.73 -11.80 20.56
C SER A 38 15.67 -12.78 21.73
N HIS A 39 14.78 -12.54 22.70
CA HIS A 39 14.54 -13.45 23.79
C HIS A 39 13.80 -14.71 23.31
N GLU A 40 12.74 -14.61 22.51
CA GLU A 40 12.01 -15.76 21.93
C GLU A 40 12.94 -16.66 21.11
N GLN A 41 13.84 -16.08 20.31
CA GLN A 41 14.86 -16.85 19.57
C GLN A 41 15.86 -17.56 20.50
N ARG A 42 16.20 -16.98 21.66
CA ARG A 42 17.09 -17.59 22.68
C ARG A 42 16.35 -18.59 23.59
N PHE A 43 15.03 -18.49 23.74
CA PHE A 43 14.22 -19.31 24.66
C PHE A 43 13.81 -20.67 24.10
N ASN A 44 13.94 -20.89 22.78
CA ASN A 44 13.76 -22.23 22.19
C ASN A 44 14.76 -23.28 22.75
N ASP A 45 15.81 -22.87 23.48
CA ASP A 45 16.84 -23.78 23.99
C ASP A 45 16.86 -23.99 25.52
N ARG A 46 16.19 -23.19 26.39
CA ARG A 46 16.13 -23.44 27.87
C ARG A 46 14.89 -22.84 28.56
N HIS A 47 14.30 -23.59 29.49
CA HIS A 47 13.17 -23.18 30.35
C HIS A 47 13.54 -22.17 31.45
N GLU A 48 13.21 -20.88 31.27
CA GLU A 48 12.99 -19.91 32.37
C GLU A 48 11.85 -18.91 32.02
N PRO A 49 10.59 -19.13 32.45
CA PRO A 49 9.42 -18.37 31.99
C PRO A 49 9.27 -16.92 32.52
N ARG A 50 9.93 -16.56 33.63
CA ARG A 50 9.64 -15.31 34.36
C ARG A 50 10.12 -14.02 33.67
N GLN A 51 11.15 -14.08 32.83
CA GLN A 51 11.67 -12.89 32.15
C GLN A 51 10.86 -12.54 30.89
N LEU A 52 10.36 -13.55 30.18
CA LEU A 52 9.51 -13.36 29.00
C LEU A 52 8.14 -12.78 29.41
N GLU A 53 7.54 -13.31 30.48
CA GLU A 53 6.30 -12.78 31.05
C GLU A 53 6.44 -11.32 31.46
N SER A 54 7.54 -10.94 32.11
CA SER A 54 7.80 -9.53 32.51
C SER A 54 7.96 -8.58 31.31
N LEU A 55 8.60 -9.02 30.22
CA LEU A 55 8.73 -8.23 28.99
C LEU A 55 7.39 -8.09 28.26
N MET A 56 6.60 -9.16 28.18
CA MET A 56 5.25 -9.13 27.62
C MET A 56 4.33 -8.19 28.41
N GLU A 57 4.41 -8.22 29.74
CA GLU A 57 3.64 -7.35 30.62
C GLU A 57 4.04 -5.87 30.48
N GLN A 58 5.34 -5.58 30.32
CA GLN A 58 5.82 -4.22 30.03
C GLN A 58 5.33 -3.71 28.67
N VAL A 59 5.39 -4.54 27.61
CA VAL A 59 4.87 -4.19 26.28
C VAL A 59 3.37 -3.94 26.33
N ALA A 60 2.61 -4.82 26.99
CA ALA A 60 1.17 -4.67 27.16
C ALA A 60 0.80 -3.42 27.96
N THR A 61 1.52 -3.12 29.04
CA THR A 61 1.30 -1.93 29.87
C THR A 61 1.58 -0.64 29.10
N ILE A 62 2.65 -0.61 28.29
CA ILE A 62 3.00 0.56 27.48
C ILE A 62 2.02 0.73 26.32
N GLN A 63 1.57 -0.36 25.69
CA GLN A 63 0.50 -0.32 24.68
C GLN A 63 -0.83 0.11 25.29
N GLN A 64 -1.14 -0.32 26.51
CA GLN A 64 -2.33 0.09 27.23
C GLN A 64 -2.24 1.55 27.69
N ARG A 65 -1.06 2.06 28.07
CA ARG A 65 -0.85 3.49 28.34
C ARG A 65 -0.97 4.34 27.08
N LEU A 66 -0.43 3.87 25.96
CA LEU A 66 -0.66 4.47 24.64
C LEU A 66 -2.18 4.53 24.39
N ASN A 67 -2.92 3.44 24.62
CA ASN A 67 -4.38 3.39 24.43
C ASN A 67 -5.21 4.19 25.46
N LEU A 68 -4.74 4.32 26.72
CA LEU A 68 -5.42 5.06 27.80
C LEU A 68 -5.19 6.57 27.71
N GLU A 69 -4.06 7.01 27.15
CA GLU A 69 -3.85 8.39 26.71
C GLU A 69 -4.66 8.74 25.45
N ILE A 70 -5.26 7.73 24.78
CA ILE A 70 -6.03 7.82 23.52
C ILE A 70 -7.57 7.85 23.73
N GLY A 71 -8.12 7.68 24.95
CA GLY A 71 -9.54 8.01 25.20
C GLY A 71 -10.24 7.38 26.43
N GLU A 72 -10.88 8.26 27.23
CA GLU A 72 -11.88 8.09 28.32
C GLU A 72 -11.65 7.09 29.49
N LYS A 73 -11.81 7.63 30.71
CA LYS A 73 -11.55 7.01 32.03
C LYS A 73 -12.41 5.77 32.36
N SER A 74 -11.78 4.74 32.96
CA SER A 74 -12.38 3.91 34.02
C SER A 74 -11.35 3.07 34.83
N ILE A 75 -11.06 3.52 36.07
CA ILE A 75 -10.81 2.82 37.38
C ILE A 75 -10.26 1.36 37.34
N ILE A 76 -9.11 0.95 37.92
CA ILE A 76 -8.75 0.83 39.36
C ILE A 76 -7.22 0.66 39.57
N SER A 77 -6.71 1.38 40.57
CA SER A 77 -5.50 1.31 41.43
C SER A 77 -4.16 0.66 40.99
N GLU A 78 -3.12 1.50 40.92
CA GLU A 78 -1.78 1.18 41.44
C GLU A 78 -1.18 2.39 42.20
N PRO A 79 -0.29 2.19 43.20
CA PRO A 79 0.43 3.26 43.89
C PRO A 79 1.65 3.73 43.06
N PRO A 80 2.25 4.88 43.42
CA PRO A 80 2.73 5.86 42.46
C PRO A 80 4.21 5.72 42.12
N ILE A 81 4.57 6.12 40.90
CA ILE A 81 5.88 6.70 40.60
C ILE A 81 5.63 8.13 40.13
N GLU A 82 6.10 9.08 40.93
CA GLU A 82 6.01 10.52 40.71
C GLU A 82 6.76 10.92 39.45
N LEU A 83 6.01 11.39 38.45
CA LEU A 83 6.49 12.28 37.39
C LEU A 83 5.51 13.45 37.33
N ASP A 84 6.08 14.64 37.35
CA ASP A 84 5.50 15.94 37.61
C ASP A 84 4.15 16.16 36.90
N THR A 85 3.08 16.29 37.69
CA THR A 85 1.70 16.48 37.23
C THR A 85 1.36 17.95 37.25
N GLN A 86 1.67 18.65 36.15
CA GLN A 86 1.06 19.93 35.79
C GLN A 86 0.41 19.87 34.40
N ALA A 87 -0.33 18.81 34.12
CA ALA A 87 -1.31 18.83 33.03
C ALA A 87 -2.65 19.31 33.61
N GLU A 88 -2.81 20.62 33.68
CA GLU A 88 -4.06 21.28 34.03
C GLU A 88 -5.18 20.87 33.07
N LYS A 89 -6.38 20.70 33.63
CA LYS A 89 -7.63 20.42 32.92
C LYS A 89 -7.90 21.53 31.89
N LEU A 90 -7.75 21.23 30.60
CA LEU A 90 -8.27 22.11 29.55
C LEU A 90 -9.80 21.98 29.49
N ASP A 91 -10.45 23.15 29.49
CA ASP A 91 -11.89 23.36 29.44
C ASP A 91 -12.50 22.86 28.11
N VAL A 92 -13.81 22.64 28.08
CA VAL A 92 -14.60 21.82 27.13
C VAL A 92 -14.71 22.37 25.69
N GLN A 93 -13.69 23.06 25.15
CA GLN A 93 -13.74 23.71 23.82
C GLN A 93 -12.77 23.15 22.76
N ALA A 94 -11.84 22.27 23.14
CA ALA A 94 -10.89 21.65 22.23
C ALA A 94 -10.91 20.11 22.34
N GLN A 95 -11.06 19.43 21.21
CA GLN A 95 -11.06 17.97 21.08
C GLN A 95 -9.79 17.52 20.36
N LEU A 96 -9.06 16.57 20.94
CA LEU A 96 -7.94 15.92 20.26
C LEU A 96 -8.46 14.98 19.17
N ILE A 97 -7.91 15.12 17.97
CA ILE A 97 -8.14 14.26 16.81
C ILE A 97 -6.86 13.48 16.57
N PHE A 98 -6.98 12.17 16.43
CA PHE A 98 -5.85 11.30 16.18
C PHE A 98 -6.07 10.59 14.85
N ASP A 99 -4.99 10.17 14.19
CA ASP A 99 -5.00 9.37 12.97
C ASP A 99 -5.65 10.01 11.72
N ARG A 100 -5.39 9.36 10.57
CA ARG A 100 -5.85 9.79 9.24
C ARG A 100 -7.36 9.69 9.09
N PRO A 101 -8.00 8.54 9.40
CA PRO A 101 -9.45 8.42 9.31
C PRO A 101 -10.22 9.51 10.05
N HIS A 102 -9.85 9.85 11.29
CA HIS A 102 -10.60 10.87 12.03
C HIS A 102 -10.27 12.29 11.55
N SER A 103 -9.03 12.57 11.14
CA SER A 103 -8.69 13.85 10.48
C SER A 103 -9.50 14.05 9.20
N ARG A 104 -9.61 13.00 8.36
CA ARG A 104 -10.42 13.00 7.13
C ARG A 104 -11.91 13.08 7.44
N ALA A 105 -12.38 12.47 8.53
CA ALA A 105 -13.77 12.58 8.96
C ALA A 105 -14.15 14.04 9.30
N VAL A 106 -13.26 14.79 9.96
CA VAL A 106 -13.49 16.22 10.24
C VAL A 106 -13.52 17.05 8.95
N LEU A 107 -12.66 16.75 7.97
CA LEU A 107 -12.71 17.38 6.65
C LEU A 107 -14.04 17.09 5.93
N MET A 108 -14.48 15.83 5.91
CA MET A 108 -15.74 15.42 5.27
C MET A 108 -16.96 16.04 5.95
N GLU A 109 -16.93 16.16 7.28
CA GLU A 109 -17.93 16.89 8.05
C GLU A 109 -17.97 18.36 7.61
N ALA A 110 -16.81 19.04 7.62
CA ALA A 110 -16.69 20.43 7.21
C ALA A 110 -17.22 20.66 5.78
N LEU A 111 -16.82 19.81 4.83
CA LEU A 111 -17.32 19.84 3.44
C LEU A 111 -18.82 19.59 3.30
N SER A 112 -19.48 19.02 4.31
CA SER A 112 -20.93 18.81 4.30
C SER A 112 -21.71 19.95 4.95
N VAL A 113 -21.10 20.67 5.91
CA VAL A 113 -21.78 21.68 6.73
C VAL A 113 -21.42 23.12 6.36
N ALA A 114 -20.29 23.36 5.69
CA ALA A 114 -19.83 24.70 5.34
C ALA A 114 -20.86 25.47 4.50
N GLN A 115 -21.08 26.73 4.87
CA GLN A 115 -22.08 27.61 4.23
C GLN A 115 -21.46 28.85 3.58
N GLU A 116 -20.36 29.38 4.13
CA GLU A 116 -19.75 30.62 3.69
C GLU A 116 -18.39 30.35 3.06
N ARG A 117 -17.45 29.76 3.81
CA ARG A 117 -16.05 29.64 3.42
C ARG A 117 -15.36 28.46 4.09
N LEU A 118 -14.66 27.66 3.31
CA LEU A 118 -13.78 26.60 3.78
C LEU A 118 -12.33 26.92 3.43
N ILE A 119 -11.44 26.95 4.42
CA ILE A 119 -10.00 27.16 4.20
C ILE A 119 -9.26 25.87 4.54
N ILE A 120 -8.47 25.36 3.61
CA ILE A 120 -7.65 24.16 3.79
C ILE A 120 -6.19 24.54 3.56
N VAL A 121 -5.35 24.43 4.58
CA VAL A 121 -3.90 24.60 4.44
C VAL A 121 -3.23 23.25 4.58
N CYS A 122 -2.52 22.86 3.53
CA CYS A 122 -1.82 21.57 3.47
C CYS A 122 -0.58 21.68 2.56
N PRO A 123 0.59 21.18 2.99
CA PRO A 123 1.82 21.35 2.23
C PRO A 123 1.85 20.49 0.95
N TRP A 124 1.06 19.41 0.85
CA TRP A 124 1.15 18.44 -0.25
C TRP A 124 -0.21 18.15 -0.92
N LEU A 125 -0.30 18.36 -2.23
CA LEU A 125 -1.50 18.09 -3.05
C LEU A 125 -1.34 16.80 -3.87
N ASN A 126 -1.70 15.63 -3.32
CA ASN A 126 -1.52 14.35 -4.01
C ASN A 126 -2.85 13.65 -4.36
N CYS A 127 -2.89 12.93 -5.49
CA CYS A 127 -4.09 12.27 -6.03
C CYS A 127 -4.58 11.07 -5.20
N ASN A 128 -3.72 10.49 -4.34
CA ASN A 128 -4.15 9.47 -3.38
C ASN A 128 -4.99 10.09 -2.23
N SER A 129 -4.86 11.40 -2.01
CA SER A 129 -5.55 12.17 -0.99
C SER A 129 -6.75 12.90 -1.59
N ILE A 130 -6.50 13.58 -2.71
CA ILE A 130 -7.48 14.27 -3.53
C ILE A 130 -7.91 13.34 -4.65
N ASN A 131 -8.72 12.35 -4.29
CA ASN A 131 -9.30 11.39 -5.21
C ASN A 131 -10.64 11.90 -5.78
N ASP A 132 -11.19 11.19 -6.77
CA ASP A 132 -12.48 11.53 -7.40
C ASP A 132 -13.62 11.76 -6.40
N GLU A 133 -13.64 10.98 -5.31
CA GLU A 133 -14.63 11.13 -4.23
C GLU A 133 -14.50 12.49 -3.54
N LEU A 134 -13.28 12.92 -3.18
CA LEU A 134 -13.05 14.20 -2.54
C LEU A 134 -13.27 15.37 -3.51
N LEU A 135 -12.84 15.24 -4.77
CA LEU A 135 -13.13 16.23 -5.83
C LEU A 135 -14.65 16.41 -6.01
N GLN A 136 -15.42 15.32 -5.98
CA GLN A 136 -16.88 15.41 -6.02
C GLN A 136 -17.44 16.13 -4.79
N LYS A 137 -16.87 15.91 -3.59
CA LYS A 137 -17.28 16.65 -2.38
C LYS A 137 -16.95 18.14 -2.44
N PHE A 138 -15.82 18.52 -3.06
CA PHE A 138 -15.53 19.92 -3.35
C PHE A 138 -16.61 20.51 -4.27
N ARG A 139 -16.94 19.85 -5.37
CA ARG A 139 -18.03 20.28 -6.28
C ARG A 139 -19.38 20.38 -5.55
N ASP A 140 -19.73 19.41 -4.72
CA ASP A 140 -20.98 19.42 -3.95
C ASP A 140 -21.05 20.62 -2.98
N CYS A 141 -19.91 21.02 -2.39
CA CYS A 141 -19.81 22.17 -1.50
C CYS A 141 -19.91 23.50 -2.27
N LEU A 142 -19.15 23.64 -3.37
CA LEU A 142 -19.18 24.80 -4.26
C LEU A 142 -20.57 25.03 -4.86
N ASN A 143 -21.27 23.95 -5.25
CA ASN A 143 -22.64 24.05 -5.77
C ASN A 143 -23.68 24.52 -4.74
N ARG A 144 -23.36 24.51 -3.44
CA ARG A 144 -24.20 25.12 -2.40
C ARG A 144 -23.94 26.61 -2.21
N GLY A 145 -22.96 27.18 -2.94
CA GLY A 145 -22.58 28.59 -2.85
C GLY A 145 -21.51 28.91 -1.81
N CYS A 146 -20.85 27.90 -1.25
CA CYS A 146 -19.72 28.06 -0.33
C CYS A 146 -18.43 28.27 -1.13
N SER A 147 -17.53 29.15 -0.67
CA SER A 147 -16.19 29.27 -1.24
C SER A 147 -15.20 28.28 -0.61
N ILE A 148 -14.20 27.84 -1.37
CA ILE A 148 -13.11 26.97 -0.89
C ILE A 148 -11.77 27.61 -1.27
N ASP A 149 -10.92 27.86 -0.28
CA ASP A 149 -9.54 28.28 -0.49
C ASP A 149 -8.58 27.17 -0.05
N ILE A 150 -7.62 26.82 -0.91
CA ILE A 150 -6.58 25.83 -0.59
C ILE A 150 -5.21 26.49 -0.59
N GLY A 151 -4.60 26.59 0.59
CA GLY A 151 -3.21 27.01 0.79
C GLY A 151 -2.24 25.84 0.70
N TRP A 152 -1.19 25.95 -0.10
CA TRP A 152 -0.26 24.84 -0.35
C TRP A 152 1.20 25.24 -0.56
N GLY A 153 2.10 24.26 -0.67
CA GLY A 153 3.53 24.45 -0.95
C GLY A 153 4.41 24.40 0.31
N TYR A 154 5.66 23.94 0.19
CA TYR A 154 6.64 23.75 1.28
C TYR A 154 7.98 24.41 0.89
N LEU A 155 8.41 25.49 1.57
CA LEU A 155 9.61 26.29 1.22
C LEU A 155 10.99 25.65 1.55
N GLY A 156 11.04 24.52 2.27
CA GLY A 156 12.29 23.92 2.76
C GLY A 156 12.72 22.63 2.03
N ASP A 157 12.23 22.38 0.82
CA ASP A 157 12.42 21.08 0.16
C ASP A 157 13.88 20.86 -0.23
N ARG A 158 14.44 19.73 0.25
CA ARG A 158 15.75 19.21 -0.16
C ARG A 158 15.69 18.72 -1.62
N PRO A 159 16.83 18.67 -2.34
CA PRO A 159 16.88 18.51 -3.81
C PRO A 159 16.35 17.18 -4.39
N ASN A 160 15.98 16.19 -3.56
CA ASN A 160 15.73 14.81 -3.99
C ASN A 160 14.40 14.23 -3.49
N ILE A 161 13.28 14.88 -3.77
CA ILE A 161 11.95 14.29 -3.52
C ILE A 161 11.20 14.16 -4.85
N GLY A 162 11.02 12.91 -5.29
CA GLY A 162 10.62 12.53 -6.65
C GLY A 162 9.38 13.25 -7.21
N LYS A 163 9.52 13.74 -8.44
CA LYS A 163 8.58 14.56 -9.23
C LYS A 163 7.20 13.91 -9.54
N GLY A 164 6.82 12.78 -8.94
CA GLY A 164 5.59 12.03 -9.25
C GLY A 164 4.59 11.84 -8.10
N TRP A 165 4.90 12.29 -6.88
CA TRP A 165 4.08 12.03 -5.69
C TRP A 165 3.48 13.27 -5.04
N ARG A 166 4.07 14.45 -5.26
CA ARG A 166 3.62 15.74 -4.72
C ARG A 166 3.07 16.59 -5.85
N TYR A 167 1.98 17.33 -5.57
CA TYR A 167 1.31 18.22 -6.52
C TYR A 167 0.74 17.54 -7.77
N ASN A 168 0.68 16.21 -7.82
CA ASN A 168 0.08 15.50 -8.96
C ASN A 168 -1.46 15.60 -9.00
N ALA A 169 -2.10 16.14 -7.97
CA ALA A 169 -3.50 16.55 -7.99
C ALA A 169 -3.69 18.03 -8.36
N LEU A 170 -2.60 18.78 -8.57
CA LEU A 170 -2.67 20.20 -8.93
C LEU A 170 -3.44 20.42 -10.25
N PRO A 171 -3.26 19.62 -11.32
CA PRO A 171 -4.06 19.79 -12.54
C PRO A 171 -5.58 19.65 -12.29
N ASP A 172 -6.00 18.68 -11.48
CA ASP A 172 -7.43 18.46 -11.16
C ASP A 172 -8.01 19.62 -10.32
N LEU A 173 -7.20 20.21 -9.43
CA LEU A 173 -7.60 21.39 -8.66
C LEU A 173 -7.61 22.67 -9.50
N GLN A 174 -6.69 22.80 -10.47
CA GLN A 174 -6.69 23.90 -11.43
C GLN A 174 -7.89 23.82 -12.38
N GLU A 175 -8.34 22.60 -12.74
CA GLU A 175 -9.60 22.40 -13.44
C GLU A 175 -10.79 22.88 -12.60
N LEU A 176 -10.83 22.54 -11.30
CA LEU A 176 -11.85 23.05 -10.37
C LEU A 176 -11.83 24.58 -10.22
N GLU A 177 -10.64 25.19 -10.16
CA GLU A 177 -10.47 26.64 -10.16
C GLU A 177 -11.03 27.27 -11.44
N GLY A 178 -10.83 26.61 -12.60
CA GLY A 178 -11.42 27.02 -13.87
C GLY A 178 -12.95 26.83 -13.94
N GLU A 179 -13.49 25.77 -13.33
CA GLU A 179 -14.93 25.52 -13.24
C GLU A 179 -15.65 26.54 -12.31
N TYR A 180 -14.99 26.97 -11.23
CA TYR A 180 -15.56 27.84 -10.19
C TYR A 180 -14.65 29.05 -9.84
N PRO A 181 -14.35 29.96 -10.79
CA PRO A 181 -13.32 30.99 -10.63
C PRO A 181 -13.60 32.01 -9.51
N ASP A 182 -14.87 32.23 -9.16
CA ASP A 182 -15.27 33.15 -8.09
C ASP A 182 -15.35 32.49 -6.70
N GLN A 183 -15.30 31.15 -6.63
CA GLN A 183 -15.59 30.38 -5.43
C GLN A 183 -14.48 29.42 -5.01
N PHE A 184 -13.61 28.98 -5.92
CA PHE A 184 -12.49 28.09 -5.62
C PHE A 184 -11.16 28.79 -5.92
N ARG A 185 -10.20 28.75 -4.96
CA ARG A 185 -8.90 29.41 -5.13
C ARG A 185 -7.75 28.58 -4.60
N LEU A 186 -6.65 28.54 -5.36
CA LEU A 186 -5.38 27.92 -4.96
C LEU A 186 -4.36 28.99 -4.58
N HIS A 187 -3.84 28.92 -3.35
CA HIS A 187 -2.89 29.88 -2.81
C HIS A 187 -1.55 29.17 -2.52
N LEU A 188 -0.49 29.55 -3.23
CA LEU A 188 0.86 29.04 -2.96
C LEU A 188 1.48 29.80 -1.78
N LEU A 189 1.46 29.16 -0.61
CA LEU A 189 1.89 29.74 0.67
C LEU A 189 3.33 29.34 1.06
N GLY A 190 3.84 28.20 0.55
CA GLY A 190 5.18 27.72 0.91
C GLY A 190 5.32 27.30 2.40
N THR A 191 4.22 26.98 3.07
CA THR A 191 4.16 26.69 4.51
C THR A 191 4.27 25.20 4.87
N HIS A 192 4.66 24.88 6.10
CA HIS A 192 4.57 23.52 6.67
C HIS A 192 3.34 23.34 7.54
N GLU A 193 2.54 24.41 7.65
CA GLU A 193 1.32 24.43 8.44
C GLU A 193 0.28 23.48 7.87
N ASN A 194 -0.51 22.93 8.78
CA ASN A 194 -1.64 22.08 8.47
C ASN A 194 -2.81 22.52 9.31
N PHE A 195 -3.81 23.11 8.68
CA PHE A 195 -5.04 23.46 9.36
C PHE A 195 -6.23 23.51 8.41
N LEU A 196 -7.41 23.36 8.99
CA LEU A 196 -8.70 23.47 8.34
C LEU A 196 -9.53 24.49 9.10
N VAL A 197 -10.20 25.40 8.40
CA VAL A 197 -11.20 26.30 8.98
C VAL A 197 -12.50 26.16 8.20
N CYS A 198 -13.60 25.97 8.93
CA CYS A 198 -14.95 25.89 8.39
C CYS A 198 -15.79 27.05 8.93
N ASP A 199 -16.11 27.98 8.04
CA ASP A 199 -16.79 29.24 8.31
C ASP A 199 -16.11 29.99 9.49
N SER A 200 -16.90 30.55 10.40
CA SER A 200 -16.42 31.16 11.65
C SER A 200 -16.62 30.24 12.88
N SER A 201 -16.89 28.96 12.65
CA SER A 201 -17.46 28.06 13.67
C SER A 201 -16.54 26.94 14.13
N LEU A 202 -15.61 26.51 13.29
CA LEU A 202 -14.81 25.30 13.52
C LEU A 202 -13.42 25.45 12.91
N ALA A 203 -12.40 25.07 13.66
CA ALA A 203 -11.04 24.89 13.18
C ALA A 203 -10.47 23.54 13.60
N LEU A 204 -9.57 23.00 12.78
CA LEU A 204 -8.71 21.86 13.11
C LEU A 204 -7.26 22.27 12.87
N LEU A 205 -6.44 22.18 13.91
CA LEU A 205 -5.03 22.56 13.94
C LEU A 205 -4.16 21.31 14.08
N GLY A 206 -3.17 21.14 13.22
CA GLY A 206 -2.31 19.96 13.28
C GLY A 206 -3.01 18.72 12.73
N SER A 207 -2.30 18.03 11.85
CA SER A 207 -2.58 16.72 11.27
C SER A 207 -1.78 16.72 9.98
N HIS A 208 -0.78 15.84 9.86
CA HIS A 208 0.16 15.88 8.75
C HIS A 208 -0.45 15.61 7.38
N ASN A 209 -1.74 15.28 7.26
CA ASN A 209 -2.42 15.03 5.98
C ASN A 209 -3.96 15.08 6.08
N LEU A 210 -4.54 16.29 6.25
CA LEU A 210 -6.00 16.50 6.24
C LEU A 210 -6.73 15.87 5.04
N LEU A 211 -6.03 15.75 3.92
CA LEU A 211 -6.58 15.26 2.65
C LEU A 211 -6.42 13.74 2.45
N THR A 212 -5.60 13.00 3.21
CA THR A 212 -5.22 11.61 2.85
C THR A 212 -6.21 10.53 3.31
N ASN A 213 -6.42 9.50 2.48
CA ASN A 213 -7.42 8.43 2.69
C ASN A 213 -6.83 7.02 2.96
N SER A 214 -5.57 6.89 3.40
CA SER A 214 -4.92 5.58 3.54
C SER A 214 -4.81 5.08 5.00
N ASP A 215 -5.40 3.91 5.26
CA ASP A 215 -5.28 3.17 6.55
C ASP A 215 -3.91 2.49 6.74
N GLN A 216 -3.03 2.55 5.74
CA GLN A 216 -1.76 1.80 5.71
C GLN A 216 -0.56 2.61 6.22
N SER A 217 -0.75 3.84 6.69
CA SER A 217 0.33 4.67 7.22
C SER A 217 0.46 4.52 8.74
N ALA A 218 1.70 4.37 9.21
CA ALA A 218 2.01 4.32 10.64
C ALA A 218 1.76 5.69 11.33
N GLU A 219 0.51 5.92 11.76
CA GLU A 219 0.10 6.63 12.99
C GLU A 219 0.96 7.85 13.44
N LYS A 220 1.23 8.84 12.58
CA LYS A 220 1.93 10.09 12.99
C LYS A 220 1.01 11.32 12.97
N GLU A 221 -0.23 11.19 13.42
CA GLU A 221 -1.20 12.28 13.24
C GLU A 221 -1.92 12.60 14.53
N VAL A 222 -1.66 13.82 15.02
CA VAL A 222 -2.32 14.45 16.16
C VAL A 222 -2.79 15.83 15.70
N GLY A 223 -4.04 16.13 15.98
CA GLY A 223 -4.68 17.40 15.69
C GLY A 223 -5.56 17.86 16.83
N ILE A 224 -5.91 19.15 16.83
CA ILE A 224 -6.80 19.76 17.81
C ILE A 224 -7.95 20.41 17.06
N ARG A 225 -9.14 19.84 17.19
CA ARG A 225 -10.41 20.42 16.76
C ARG A 225 -10.87 21.42 17.81
N THR A 226 -11.23 22.64 17.42
CA THR A 226 -11.71 23.69 18.32
C THR A 226 -12.83 24.50 17.69
N ASN A 227 -13.75 24.99 18.53
CA ASN A 227 -14.79 25.94 18.13
C ASN A 227 -14.58 27.33 18.77
N ASP A 228 -13.38 27.61 19.27
CA ASP A 228 -13.03 28.92 19.83
C ASP A 228 -13.00 29.97 18.71
N CYS A 229 -13.91 30.94 18.79
CA CYS A 229 -14.08 31.97 17.76
C CYS A 229 -12.87 32.89 17.61
N GLN A 230 -12.04 33.06 18.65
CA GLN A 230 -10.80 33.84 18.55
C GLN A 230 -9.76 33.07 17.74
N ILE A 231 -9.59 31.78 18.00
CA ILE A 231 -8.65 30.92 17.27
C ILE A 231 -9.07 30.80 15.80
N VAL A 232 -10.36 30.58 15.54
CA VAL A 232 -10.90 30.53 14.17
C VAL A 232 -10.62 31.84 13.43
N LYS A 233 -10.89 32.99 14.07
CA LYS A 233 -10.64 34.31 13.49
C LYS A 233 -9.15 34.55 13.23
N GLN A 234 -8.27 34.15 14.14
CA GLN A 234 -6.81 34.26 13.97
C GLN A 234 -6.30 33.41 12.82
N LEU A 235 -6.85 32.20 12.60
CA LEU A 235 -6.46 31.36 11.47
C LEU A 235 -6.92 31.92 10.12
N ILE A 236 -8.14 32.47 10.07
CA ILE A 236 -8.64 33.18 8.89
C ILE A 236 -7.74 34.38 8.59
N GLU A 237 -7.47 35.22 9.60
CA GLU A 237 -6.58 36.37 9.47
C GLU A 237 -5.16 35.94 9.05
N ARG A 238 -4.65 34.82 9.57
CA ARG A 238 -3.33 34.27 9.19
C ARG A 238 -3.30 33.85 7.73
N PHE A 239 -4.33 33.17 7.24
CA PHE A 239 -4.45 32.79 5.84
C PHE A 239 -4.59 34.02 4.93
N ASP A 240 -5.49 34.95 5.28
CA ASP A 240 -5.78 36.14 4.46
C ASP A 240 -4.62 37.16 4.47
N SER A 241 -3.79 37.16 5.51
CA SER A 241 -2.59 38.00 5.61
C SER A 241 -1.33 37.33 5.07
N SER A 242 -1.39 36.05 4.68
CA SER A 242 -0.27 35.40 4.04
C SER A 242 0.01 36.04 2.68
N GLU A 243 1.27 36.40 2.45
CA GLU A 243 1.71 36.86 1.15
C GLU A 243 1.49 35.73 0.15
N VAL A 244 0.62 35.96 -0.84
CA VAL A 244 0.55 35.09 -2.01
C VAL A 244 1.87 35.26 -2.74
N LEU A 245 2.69 34.21 -2.72
CA LEU A 245 3.98 34.24 -3.37
C LEU A 245 3.75 34.10 -4.88
N ASP A 246 4.20 35.10 -5.65
CA ASP A 246 4.32 34.93 -7.10
C ASP A 246 5.53 34.04 -7.41
N GLU A 247 5.52 33.41 -8.59
CA GLU A 247 6.58 32.47 -9.00
C GLU A 247 7.99 33.10 -8.91
N GLU A 248 8.12 34.40 -9.20
CA GLU A 248 9.39 35.15 -9.15
C GLU A 248 9.91 35.41 -7.73
N GLU A 249 9.04 35.65 -6.74
CA GLU A 249 9.39 35.86 -5.34
C GLU A 249 9.79 34.54 -4.68
N ILE A 250 9.18 33.42 -5.11
CA ILE A 250 9.60 32.07 -4.70
C ILE A 250 11.00 31.78 -5.20
N GLU A 251 11.28 32.04 -6.48
CA GLU A 251 12.60 31.90 -7.08
C GLU A 251 13.64 32.75 -6.30
N ARG A 252 13.31 34.01 -5.98
CA ARG A 252 14.19 34.88 -5.18
C ARG A 252 14.45 34.37 -3.76
N ARG A 253 13.43 33.92 -3.03
CA ARG A 253 13.57 33.43 -1.65
C ARG A 253 14.28 32.07 -1.59
N PHE A 254 14.14 31.24 -2.63
CA PHE A 254 14.83 29.96 -2.76
C PHE A 254 16.32 30.15 -3.09
N VAL A 255 16.64 31.00 -4.08
CA VAL A 255 18.01 31.33 -4.49
C VAL A 255 18.81 32.01 -3.37
N ALA A 256 18.18 32.84 -2.54
CA ALA A 256 18.84 33.47 -1.39
C ALA A 256 19.22 32.48 -0.27
N SER A 257 18.70 31.25 -0.29
CA SER A 257 18.94 30.22 0.73
C SER A 257 19.91 29.11 0.30
N SER A 258 20.34 29.09 -0.97
CA SER A 258 21.15 28.02 -1.56
C SER A 258 22.38 28.59 -2.29
N ASP A 259 23.55 28.53 -1.64
CA ASP A 259 24.82 28.50 -2.38
C ASP A 259 24.83 27.20 -3.17
N TYR A 260 24.87 27.31 -4.50
CA TYR A 260 24.72 26.25 -5.50
C TYR A 260 23.28 25.76 -5.71
N LEU A 261 22.64 26.21 -6.79
CA LEU A 261 22.16 25.36 -7.89
C LEU A 261 21.44 26.19 -8.97
N ASP A 262 21.34 25.56 -10.14
CA ASP A 262 21.10 26.14 -11.45
C ASP A 262 19.64 26.55 -11.69
N ARG A 263 19.48 27.59 -12.51
CA ARG A 263 18.29 28.40 -12.72
C ARG A 263 17.13 27.65 -13.44
N GLY A 264 17.40 26.48 -14.01
CA GLY A 264 16.48 25.74 -14.88
C GLY A 264 15.46 24.85 -14.16
N ASP A 265 15.83 24.20 -13.07
CA ASP A 265 15.03 23.11 -12.47
C ASP A 265 13.73 23.57 -11.79
N TYR A 266 13.64 24.85 -11.41
CA TYR A 266 12.42 25.43 -10.80
C TYR A 266 11.43 25.96 -11.85
N LEU A 267 11.93 26.42 -13.01
CA LEU A 267 11.13 27.10 -14.03
C LEU A 267 10.75 26.21 -15.23
N GLU A 268 11.32 25.01 -15.37
CA GLU A 268 10.90 24.07 -16.44
C GLU A 268 9.47 23.51 -16.26
N GLY A 269 8.82 23.77 -15.12
CA GLY A 269 7.37 23.62 -14.99
C GLY A 269 6.55 24.68 -15.73
N LEU A 270 7.18 25.74 -16.23
CA LEU A 270 6.53 26.92 -16.81
C LEU A 270 7.09 27.37 -18.17
N ALA A 271 8.27 26.91 -18.57
CA ALA A 271 8.79 27.15 -19.92
C ALA A 271 9.65 25.99 -20.40
N ALA A 272 9.27 25.39 -21.52
CA ALA A 272 10.10 24.45 -22.27
C ALA A 272 11.24 25.20 -22.99
N ASP A 273 12.47 24.67 -22.91
CA ASP A 273 13.34 24.33 -24.06
C ASP A 273 14.86 24.25 -23.69
N ALA A 274 15.48 23.13 -24.09
CA ALA A 274 16.87 22.93 -24.55
C ALA A 274 18.04 22.49 -23.60
N GLU A 275 18.49 21.24 -23.85
CA GLU A 275 19.86 20.72 -24.07
C GLU A 275 20.93 20.58 -22.95
N ASP A 276 21.28 19.30 -22.68
CA ASP A 276 22.59 18.61 -22.51
C ASP A 276 23.74 19.19 -21.64
N ILE A 277 24.28 18.37 -20.71
CA ILE A 277 25.64 17.75 -20.71
C ILE A 277 25.93 16.96 -19.40
N ALA A 278 26.57 15.79 -19.56
CA ALA A 278 26.89 14.75 -18.57
C ALA A 278 28.25 14.90 -17.83
N LEU A 279 28.43 14.21 -16.67
CA LEU A 279 29.44 13.12 -16.39
C LEU A 279 29.85 12.95 -14.90
N GLU A 280 29.50 11.77 -14.36
CA GLU A 280 30.31 10.71 -13.69
C GLU A 280 31.08 10.82 -12.35
N ASP A 281 31.00 9.67 -11.63
CA ASP A 281 31.91 8.97 -10.69
C ASP A 281 31.82 9.19 -9.16
N SER A 282 31.89 8.19 -8.24
CA SER A 282 31.77 6.71 -8.24
C SER A 282 32.01 6.12 -6.80
N CYS A 283 31.41 4.95 -6.49
CA CYS A 283 31.75 3.88 -5.51
C CYS A 283 31.57 4.11 -3.97
N GLU A 284 30.58 3.54 -3.25
CA GLU A 284 30.26 2.14 -2.80
C GLU A 284 30.90 1.66 -1.46
N ASP A 285 30.09 1.49 -0.40
CA ASP A 285 29.96 0.24 0.41
C ASP A 285 28.82 0.25 1.46
N VAL A 286 27.68 -0.36 1.10
CA VAL A 286 26.78 -1.27 1.86
C VAL A 286 26.28 -0.89 3.29
N GLU A 287 25.32 0.05 3.36
CA GLU A 287 24.17 0.13 4.31
C GLU A 287 23.33 1.36 3.90
N ASP A 288 22.08 1.17 3.44
CA ASP A 288 21.12 2.26 3.10
C ASP A 288 21.67 3.37 2.16
N GLU A 289 22.22 2.97 1.01
CA GLU A 289 22.71 3.81 -0.10
C GLU A 289 22.54 2.97 -1.38
N SER A 290 22.19 3.44 -2.57
CA SER A 290 22.28 4.75 -3.22
C SER A 290 21.26 4.79 -4.38
N GLU A 291 20.98 5.98 -4.88
CA GLU A 291 20.30 6.25 -6.14
C GLU A 291 20.66 5.21 -7.21
N GLU A 292 19.72 4.32 -7.53
CA GLU A 292 19.81 3.53 -8.75
C GLU A 292 19.70 4.58 -9.86
N CYS A 293 20.85 4.97 -10.43
CA CYS A 293 21.01 5.94 -11.50
C CYS A 293 19.81 5.80 -12.43
N LEU A 294 18.82 6.70 -12.28
CA LEU A 294 17.67 6.70 -13.17
C LEU A 294 18.24 7.19 -14.48
N GLU A 295 18.67 6.23 -15.32
CA GLU A 295 18.92 6.50 -16.72
C GLU A 295 17.75 7.36 -17.22
N PRO A 296 18.06 8.41 -18.00
CA PRO A 296 17.03 9.31 -18.48
C PRO A 296 15.91 8.49 -19.11
N VAL A 297 14.66 8.78 -18.73
CA VAL A 297 13.50 8.08 -19.26
C VAL A 297 13.57 8.19 -20.78
N VAL A 298 13.79 7.06 -21.45
CA VAL A 298 13.84 7.02 -22.90
C VAL A 298 12.41 7.21 -23.39
N SER A 299 12.20 8.15 -24.33
CA SER A 299 10.87 8.33 -24.91
C SER A 299 10.40 7.04 -25.59
N VAL A 300 9.09 6.80 -25.58
CA VAL A 300 8.52 5.61 -26.24
C VAL A 300 8.89 5.58 -27.71
N GLU A 301 8.92 6.74 -28.37
CA GLU A 301 9.32 6.89 -29.76
C GLU A 301 10.76 6.44 -30.00
N GLU A 302 11.69 6.86 -29.14
CA GLU A 302 13.11 6.51 -29.27
C GLU A 302 13.35 5.02 -28.99
N PHE A 303 12.71 4.47 -27.95
CA PHE A 303 12.75 3.05 -27.66
C PHE A 303 12.24 2.22 -28.86
N LEU A 304 11.08 2.58 -29.40
CA LEU A 304 10.50 1.87 -30.54
C LEU A 304 11.32 2.04 -31.82
N ARG A 305 11.95 3.21 -32.04
CA ARG A 305 12.86 3.43 -33.17
C ARG A 305 14.06 2.48 -33.10
N ARG A 306 14.77 2.46 -31.97
CA ARG A 306 15.90 1.53 -31.70
C ARG A 306 15.49 0.07 -31.87
N TYR A 307 14.34 -0.31 -31.31
CA TYR A 307 13.81 -1.67 -31.49
C TYR A 307 13.52 -2.00 -32.96
N ASN A 308 12.92 -1.08 -33.71
CA ASN A 308 12.63 -1.30 -35.13
C ASN A 308 13.90 -1.34 -36.00
N GLU A 309 15.00 -0.70 -35.57
CA GLU A 309 16.32 -0.76 -36.21
C GLU A 309 17.08 -2.05 -35.92
N GLY A 310 16.53 -2.93 -35.08
CA GLY A 310 17.08 -4.25 -34.79
C GLY A 310 17.78 -4.34 -33.44
N GLU A 311 17.82 -3.27 -32.66
CA GLU A 311 18.32 -3.33 -31.30
C GLU A 311 17.40 -4.20 -30.43
N ARG A 312 17.98 -5.09 -29.64
CA ARG A 312 17.24 -6.01 -28.76
C ARG A 312 17.69 -5.92 -27.32
N ASP A 313 18.83 -5.30 -27.04
CA ASP A 313 19.35 -5.16 -25.69
C ASP A 313 18.99 -3.79 -25.13
N PHE A 314 18.02 -3.80 -24.22
CA PHE A 314 17.56 -2.64 -23.47
C PHE A 314 17.65 -2.97 -21.98
N THR A 315 18.71 -3.69 -21.58
CA THR A 315 18.98 -3.98 -20.18
C THR A 315 19.05 -2.68 -19.39
N GLY A 316 18.39 -2.62 -18.25
CA GLY A 316 18.41 -1.43 -17.37
C GLY A 316 17.56 -0.26 -17.84
N ILE A 317 16.96 -0.32 -19.04
CA ILE A 317 16.27 0.84 -19.61
C ILE A 317 15.16 1.37 -18.68
N ASN A 318 15.09 2.69 -18.58
CA ASN A 318 14.02 3.37 -17.87
C ASN A 318 12.86 3.71 -18.80
N LEU A 319 11.77 2.96 -18.66
CA LEU A 319 10.49 3.10 -19.36
C LEU A 319 9.33 3.25 -18.36
N ALA A 320 9.60 3.84 -17.19
CA ALA A 320 8.57 4.08 -16.18
C ALA A 320 7.43 4.94 -16.75
N GLY A 321 6.19 4.50 -16.55
CA GLY A 321 4.99 5.18 -17.06
C GLY A 321 4.79 5.10 -18.58
N ALA A 322 5.69 4.45 -19.33
CA ALA A 322 5.61 4.37 -20.78
C ALA A 322 4.32 3.69 -21.27
N ASP A 323 3.69 4.22 -22.33
CA ASP A 323 2.60 3.55 -23.03
C ASP A 323 3.13 2.70 -24.19
N LEU A 324 3.23 1.40 -23.93
CA LEU A 324 3.62 0.35 -24.87
C LEU A 324 2.45 -0.59 -25.16
N SER A 325 1.21 -0.13 -24.97
CA SER A 325 0.02 -0.94 -25.19
C SER A 325 -0.09 -1.38 -26.65
N GLY A 326 -0.44 -2.66 -26.84
CA GLY A 326 -0.57 -3.30 -28.15
C GLY A 326 0.73 -3.40 -28.96
N LYS A 327 1.88 -2.98 -28.43
CA LYS A 327 3.15 -2.99 -29.18
C LYS A 327 3.67 -4.41 -29.32
N SER A 328 4.26 -4.69 -30.49
CA SER A 328 4.84 -6.00 -30.79
C SER A 328 6.34 -6.01 -30.50
N LEU A 329 6.72 -6.66 -29.39
CA LEU A 329 8.08 -6.80 -28.90
C LEU A 329 8.54 -8.28 -28.93
N THR A 330 8.07 -9.02 -29.95
CA THR A 330 8.13 -10.50 -30.01
C THR A 330 9.48 -11.09 -30.39
N SER A 331 10.50 -10.28 -30.65
CA SER A 331 11.81 -10.74 -31.13
C SER A 331 12.81 -11.05 -30.00
N GLY A 332 12.32 -11.50 -28.84
CA GLY A 332 13.16 -11.81 -27.69
C GLY A 332 13.86 -10.57 -27.13
N VAL A 333 13.13 -9.46 -27.02
CA VAL A 333 13.66 -8.21 -26.44
C VAL A 333 14.22 -8.48 -25.05
N ASN A 334 15.40 -7.94 -24.78
CA ASN A 334 16.02 -7.98 -23.47
C ASN A 334 15.73 -6.69 -22.72
N LEU A 335 14.84 -6.78 -21.75
CA LEU A 335 14.42 -5.76 -20.80
C LEU A 335 14.80 -6.19 -19.37
N SER A 336 15.85 -7.01 -19.20
CA SER A 336 16.31 -7.37 -17.87
C SER A 336 16.74 -6.13 -17.10
N ASN A 337 16.45 -6.07 -15.80
CA ASN A 337 16.69 -4.90 -14.95
C ASN A 337 15.99 -3.60 -15.42
N ALA A 338 15.10 -3.65 -16.41
CA ALA A 338 14.40 -2.46 -16.88
C ALA A 338 13.46 -1.91 -15.79
N ASN A 339 13.33 -0.59 -15.73
CA ASN A 339 12.31 0.08 -14.94
C ASN A 339 11.06 0.30 -15.81
N LEU A 340 10.00 -0.44 -15.51
CA LEU A 340 8.70 -0.41 -16.19
C LEU A 340 7.55 -0.07 -15.21
N VAL A 341 7.88 0.58 -14.09
CA VAL A 341 6.93 0.96 -13.05
C VAL A 341 5.79 1.76 -13.67
N LYS A 342 4.54 1.37 -13.40
CA LYS A 342 3.32 2.02 -13.93
C LYS A 342 3.21 2.07 -15.47
N ALA A 343 4.09 1.41 -16.22
CA ALA A 343 3.98 1.35 -17.67
C ALA A 343 2.67 0.66 -18.10
N ASN A 344 2.14 1.06 -19.25
CA ASN A 344 1.02 0.39 -19.89
C ASN A 344 1.55 -0.57 -20.97
N LEU A 345 1.59 -1.85 -20.65
CA LEU A 345 1.93 -2.96 -21.55
C LEU A 345 0.70 -3.81 -21.88
N SER A 346 -0.51 -3.26 -21.76
CA SER A 346 -1.73 -4.01 -22.05
C SER A 346 -1.76 -4.43 -23.52
N GLN A 347 -2.14 -5.68 -23.79
CA GLN A 347 -2.15 -6.28 -25.13
C GLN A 347 -0.77 -6.31 -25.84
N ALA A 348 0.33 -5.96 -25.16
CA ALA A 348 1.66 -6.02 -25.75
C ALA A 348 2.06 -7.47 -26.03
N ALA A 349 2.78 -7.68 -27.13
CA ALA A 349 3.30 -9.00 -27.49
C ALA A 349 4.77 -9.11 -27.05
N LEU A 350 4.99 -9.70 -25.88
CA LEU A 350 6.26 -9.88 -25.17
C LEU A 350 6.72 -11.35 -25.13
N ARG A 351 6.33 -12.14 -26.14
CA ARG A 351 6.67 -13.56 -26.21
C ARG A 351 8.19 -13.74 -26.14
N SER A 352 8.63 -14.59 -25.23
CA SER A 352 10.05 -14.88 -24.98
C SER A 352 10.90 -13.65 -24.62
N ALA A 353 10.29 -12.54 -24.19
CA ALA A 353 11.04 -11.38 -23.69
C ALA A 353 11.81 -11.75 -22.42
N ASN A 354 13.02 -11.19 -22.26
CA ASN A 354 13.76 -11.29 -21.01
C ASN A 354 13.41 -10.07 -20.14
N LEU A 355 12.68 -10.29 -19.06
CA LEU A 355 12.25 -9.31 -18.06
C LEU A 355 12.84 -9.68 -16.67
N ASN A 356 13.93 -10.46 -16.65
CA ASN A 356 14.59 -10.88 -15.42
C ASN A 356 14.95 -9.67 -14.57
N GLN A 357 14.60 -9.70 -13.27
CA GLN A 357 14.88 -8.63 -12.31
C GLN A 357 14.32 -7.25 -12.69
N SER A 358 13.44 -7.16 -13.70
CA SER A 358 12.80 -5.89 -14.07
C SER A 358 11.81 -5.43 -13.00
N ASN A 359 11.60 -4.10 -12.92
CA ASN A 359 10.59 -3.50 -12.05
C ASN A 359 9.31 -3.22 -12.84
N LEU A 360 8.33 -4.11 -12.73
CA LEU A 360 7.00 -4.07 -13.33
C LEU A 360 5.92 -3.76 -12.27
N SER A 361 6.28 -3.05 -11.19
CA SER A 361 5.31 -2.75 -10.14
C SER A 361 4.26 -1.74 -10.63
N ASN A 362 2.99 -2.02 -10.31
CA ASN A 362 1.83 -1.25 -10.76
C ASN A 362 1.66 -1.16 -12.29
N THR A 363 2.33 -2.01 -13.07
CA THR A 363 2.24 -2.05 -14.53
C THR A 363 0.90 -2.66 -14.98
N ASN A 364 0.33 -2.14 -16.07
CA ASN A 364 -0.80 -2.77 -16.74
C ASN A 364 -0.31 -3.75 -17.81
N LEU A 365 -0.42 -5.05 -17.55
CA LEU A 365 -0.10 -6.15 -18.47
C LEU A 365 -1.36 -6.92 -18.89
N SER A 366 -2.54 -6.31 -18.76
CA SER A 366 -3.79 -7.00 -19.09
C SER A 366 -3.81 -7.42 -20.56
N ASN A 367 -4.24 -8.66 -20.82
CA ASN A 367 -4.25 -9.27 -22.16
C ASN A 367 -2.88 -9.35 -22.86
N ALA A 368 -1.76 -9.10 -22.17
CA ALA A 368 -0.42 -9.19 -22.76
C ALA A 368 -0.06 -10.64 -23.11
N ASP A 369 0.71 -10.84 -24.17
CA ASP A 369 1.29 -12.14 -24.53
C ASP A 369 2.72 -12.25 -24.00
N LEU A 370 2.88 -12.93 -22.86
CA LEU A 370 4.13 -13.18 -22.14
C LEU A 370 4.56 -14.66 -22.23
N ARG A 371 4.10 -15.38 -23.27
CA ARG A 371 4.43 -16.81 -23.43
C ARG A 371 5.92 -17.01 -23.41
N SER A 372 6.38 -17.93 -22.56
CA SER A 372 7.81 -18.25 -22.38
C SER A 372 8.71 -17.07 -22.01
N ALA A 373 8.15 -15.95 -21.53
CA ALA A 373 8.95 -14.82 -21.05
C ALA A 373 9.74 -15.21 -19.78
N ASN A 374 10.90 -14.60 -19.60
CA ASN A 374 11.70 -14.75 -18.40
C ASN A 374 11.43 -13.59 -17.44
N LEU A 375 10.62 -13.82 -16.41
CA LEU A 375 10.25 -12.87 -15.35
C LEU A 375 10.87 -13.28 -14.00
N ASN A 376 11.98 -14.03 -14.03
CA ASN A 376 12.67 -14.48 -12.83
C ASN A 376 13.07 -13.27 -11.97
N GLN A 377 12.76 -13.31 -10.68
CA GLN A 377 13.00 -12.22 -9.73
C GLN A 377 12.39 -10.86 -10.12
N ALA A 378 11.46 -10.80 -11.09
CA ALA A 378 10.82 -9.54 -11.46
C ALA A 378 9.90 -9.03 -10.34
N ASN A 379 9.83 -7.71 -10.17
CA ASN A 379 8.90 -7.06 -9.26
C ASN A 379 7.58 -6.74 -9.98
N LEU A 380 6.51 -7.47 -9.70
CA LEU A 380 5.17 -7.35 -10.28
C LEU A 380 4.12 -6.95 -9.23
N VAL A 381 4.54 -6.30 -8.14
CA VAL A 381 3.62 -5.89 -7.06
C VAL A 381 2.51 -5.00 -7.63
N ASN A 382 1.26 -5.32 -7.29
CA ASN A 382 0.05 -4.65 -7.79
C ASN A 382 -0.12 -4.65 -9.33
N ALA A 383 0.64 -5.45 -10.08
CA ALA A 383 0.51 -5.48 -11.54
C ALA A 383 -0.85 -6.05 -11.98
N ASN A 384 -1.42 -5.49 -13.04
CA ASN A 384 -2.63 -6.02 -13.65
C ASN A 384 -2.28 -7.00 -14.77
N LEU A 385 -2.37 -8.30 -14.53
CA LEU A 385 -2.13 -9.39 -15.47
C LEU A 385 -3.44 -10.08 -15.90
N ASN A 386 -4.58 -9.39 -15.77
CA ASN A 386 -5.88 -9.96 -16.12
C ASN A 386 -5.88 -10.45 -17.57
N GLN A 387 -6.27 -11.71 -17.78
CA GLN A 387 -6.32 -12.36 -19.09
C GLN A 387 -4.96 -12.42 -19.83
N ALA A 388 -3.83 -12.14 -19.16
CA ALA A 388 -2.51 -12.25 -19.77
C ALA A 388 -2.16 -13.72 -20.07
N ASN A 389 -1.38 -13.95 -21.13
CA ASN A 389 -0.88 -15.27 -21.46
C ASN A 389 0.58 -15.44 -20.98
N LEU A 390 0.75 -16.13 -19.87
CA LEU A 390 2.03 -16.45 -19.22
C LEU A 390 2.41 -17.93 -19.43
N SER A 391 1.86 -18.62 -20.43
CA SER A 391 2.10 -20.06 -20.58
C SER A 391 3.60 -20.34 -20.77
N GLY A 392 4.16 -21.21 -19.93
CA GLY A 392 5.58 -21.56 -19.91
C GLY A 392 6.52 -20.43 -19.46
N ALA A 393 6.01 -19.31 -18.92
CA ALA A 393 6.85 -18.24 -18.40
C ALA A 393 7.62 -18.68 -17.15
N ASN A 394 8.80 -18.08 -16.95
CA ASN A 394 9.60 -18.27 -15.74
C ASN A 394 9.35 -17.10 -14.78
N LEU A 395 8.59 -17.33 -13.71
CA LEU A 395 8.26 -16.38 -12.64
C LEU A 395 8.92 -16.79 -11.31
N ASN A 396 9.97 -17.61 -11.36
CA ASN A 396 10.66 -18.03 -10.15
C ASN A 396 11.14 -16.83 -9.35
N GLN A 397 10.90 -16.85 -8.03
CA GLN A 397 11.25 -15.77 -7.11
C GLN A 397 10.67 -14.38 -7.47
N ALA A 398 9.71 -14.30 -8.40
CA ALA A 398 9.05 -13.04 -8.74
C ALA A 398 8.16 -12.55 -7.60
N ASN A 399 8.02 -11.24 -7.45
CA ASN A 399 7.14 -10.63 -6.47
C ASN A 399 5.82 -10.18 -7.12
N LEU A 400 4.79 -11.00 -7.01
CA LEU A 400 3.42 -10.80 -7.51
C LEU A 400 2.44 -10.40 -6.40
N ALA A 401 2.91 -9.82 -5.29
CA ALA A 401 2.02 -9.47 -4.18
C ALA A 401 0.91 -8.51 -4.64
N ASN A 402 -0.34 -8.83 -4.28
CA ASN A 402 -1.57 -8.16 -4.70
C ASN A 402 -1.79 -8.06 -6.24
N ALA A 403 -1.05 -8.81 -7.06
CA ALA A 403 -1.24 -8.78 -8.50
C ALA A 403 -2.59 -9.38 -8.92
N ASN A 404 -3.17 -8.86 -10.01
CA ASN A 404 -4.39 -9.39 -10.60
C ASN A 404 -4.06 -10.35 -11.76
N LEU A 405 -4.02 -11.65 -11.49
CA LEU A 405 -3.85 -12.74 -12.47
C LEU A 405 -5.19 -13.38 -12.86
N SER A 406 -6.32 -12.69 -12.65
CA SER A 406 -7.64 -13.28 -12.92
C SER A 406 -7.75 -13.67 -14.39
N GLN A 407 -8.19 -14.88 -14.68
CA GLN A 407 -8.31 -15.45 -16.03
C GLN A 407 -7.00 -15.53 -16.83
N ALA A 408 -5.84 -15.33 -16.20
CA ALA A 408 -4.55 -15.48 -16.86
C ALA A 408 -4.27 -16.95 -17.24
N ASP A 409 -3.48 -17.15 -18.29
CA ASP A 409 -3.00 -18.47 -18.69
C ASP A 409 -1.59 -18.70 -18.15
N LEU A 410 -1.44 -19.49 -17.09
CA LEU A 410 -0.17 -19.85 -16.46
C LEU A 410 0.17 -21.33 -16.72
N CYS A 411 -0.36 -21.94 -17.78
CA CYS A 411 -0.07 -23.35 -18.08
C CYS A 411 1.45 -23.57 -18.17
N SER A 412 1.97 -24.55 -17.43
CA SER A 412 3.41 -24.86 -17.37
C SER A 412 4.32 -23.72 -16.88
N ALA A 413 3.77 -22.67 -16.25
CA ALA A 413 4.58 -21.59 -15.69
C ALA A 413 5.36 -22.07 -14.45
N LYS A 414 6.56 -21.52 -14.26
CA LYS A 414 7.40 -21.78 -13.09
C LYS A 414 7.25 -20.64 -12.10
N LEU A 415 6.75 -20.92 -10.89
CA LEU A 415 6.54 -19.94 -9.82
C LEU A 415 7.21 -20.40 -8.53
N GLU A 416 8.32 -21.11 -8.63
CA GLU A 416 9.04 -21.63 -7.47
C GLU A 416 9.53 -20.44 -6.62
N LYS A 417 9.21 -20.44 -5.32
CA LYS A 417 9.55 -19.36 -4.38
C LYS A 417 9.00 -17.98 -4.75
N ALA A 418 8.00 -17.89 -5.63
CA ALA A 418 7.37 -16.62 -5.96
C ALA A 418 6.50 -16.11 -4.80
N ASN A 419 6.41 -14.78 -4.63
CA ASN A 419 5.51 -14.15 -3.67
C ASN A 419 4.20 -13.76 -4.38
N LEU A 420 3.12 -14.49 -4.13
CA LEU A 420 1.76 -14.23 -4.62
C LEU A 420 0.79 -13.85 -3.48
N ARG A 421 1.30 -13.26 -2.39
CA ARG A 421 0.45 -12.87 -1.25
C ARG A 421 -0.70 -11.99 -1.72
N LYS A 422 -1.93 -12.36 -1.35
CA LYS A 422 -3.17 -11.66 -1.72
C LYS A 422 -3.39 -11.47 -3.23
N ALA A 423 -2.69 -12.22 -4.09
CA ALA A 423 -2.91 -12.15 -5.53
C ALA A 423 -4.27 -12.76 -5.92
N SER A 424 -4.90 -12.24 -6.97
CA SER A 424 -6.11 -12.82 -7.54
C SER A 424 -5.76 -13.75 -8.71
N LEU A 425 -5.95 -15.05 -8.53
CA LEU A 425 -5.81 -16.11 -9.55
C LEU A 425 -7.18 -16.65 -9.98
N ARG A 426 -8.25 -15.88 -9.78
CA ARG A 426 -9.63 -16.31 -10.05
C ARG A 426 -9.77 -16.76 -11.50
N ALA A 427 -10.25 -17.99 -11.70
CA ALA A 427 -10.43 -18.59 -13.02
C ALA A 427 -9.16 -18.66 -13.91
N ALA A 428 -7.97 -18.56 -13.31
CA ALA A 428 -6.70 -18.74 -14.04
C ALA A 428 -6.50 -20.19 -14.49
N LYS A 429 -5.74 -20.40 -15.57
CA LYS A 429 -5.32 -21.73 -16.02
C LYS A 429 -3.94 -22.04 -15.43
N LEU A 430 -3.87 -23.02 -14.52
CA LEU A 430 -2.69 -23.37 -13.73
C LEU A 430 -2.22 -24.81 -14.01
N GLU A 431 -2.69 -25.42 -15.09
CA GLU A 431 -2.32 -26.78 -15.47
C GLU A 431 -0.79 -26.89 -15.62
N TYR A 432 -0.19 -27.88 -14.95
CA TYR A 432 1.27 -28.11 -14.94
C TYR A 432 2.13 -26.99 -14.32
N ALA A 433 1.54 -25.98 -13.70
CA ALA A 433 2.28 -24.91 -13.03
C ALA A 433 3.00 -25.42 -11.77
N ASN A 434 4.16 -24.84 -11.46
CA ASN A 434 4.92 -25.18 -10.25
C ASN A 434 4.94 -24.02 -9.25
N PHE A 435 4.24 -24.17 -8.12
CA PHE A 435 4.22 -23.22 -6.99
C PHE A 435 5.02 -23.74 -5.79
N SER A 436 5.98 -24.63 -5.99
CA SER A 436 6.78 -25.17 -4.88
C SER A 436 7.46 -24.04 -4.10
N GLU A 437 7.33 -24.05 -2.77
CA GLU A 437 7.87 -23.03 -1.86
C GLU A 437 7.36 -21.58 -2.11
N ALA A 438 6.31 -21.40 -2.91
CA ALA A 438 5.73 -20.08 -3.16
C ALA A 438 4.89 -19.58 -1.97
N ASP A 439 4.80 -18.26 -1.80
CA ASP A 439 3.92 -17.63 -0.81
C ASP A 439 2.61 -17.15 -1.46
N LEU A 440 1.54 -17.93 -1.32
CA LEU A 440 0.17 -17.64 -1.75
C LEU A 440 -0.73 -17.22 -0.58
N ASN A 441 -0.18 -16.71 0.53
CA ASN A 441 -0.99 -16.35 1.70
C ASN A 441 -2.10 -15.33 1.33
N GLY A 442 -3.35 -15.68 1.60
CA GLY A 442 -4.53 -14.86 1.27
C GLY A 442 -4.85 -14.77 -0.22
N ALA A 443 -4.21 -15.56 -1.09
CA ALA A 443 -4.50 -15.53 -2.52
C ALA A 443 -5.88 -16.11 -2.86
N ASN A 444 -6.50 -15.63 -3.93
CA ASN A 444 -7.79 -16.11 -4.40
C ASN A 444 -7.63 -17.00 -5.65
N LEU A 445 -7.74 -18.32 -5.49
CA LEU A 445 -7.67 -19.29 -6.59
C LEU A 445 -9.04 -19.79 -7.04
N SER A 446 -10.15 -19.18 -6.59
CA SER A 446 -11.50 -19.67 -6.90
C SER A 446 -11.73 -19.84 -8.42
N GLY A 447 -12.24 -21.03 -8.80
CA GLY A 447 -12.51 -21.38 -10.19
C GLY A 447 -11.27 -21.58 -11.07
N ALA A 448 -10.05 -21.51 -10.53
CA ALA A 448 -8.84 -21.84 -11.28
C ALA A 448 -8.88 -23.29 -11.80
N LYS A 449 -8.19 -23.52 -12.91
CA LYS A 449 -8.06 -24.85 -13.52
C LYS A 449 -6.70 -25.41 -13.18
N LEU A 450 -6.68 -26.60 -12.59
CA LEU A 450 -5.45 -27.28 -12.17
C LEU A 450 -5.38 -28.65 -12.86
N SER A 451 -4.17 -29.19 -12.96
CA SER A 451 -3.95 -30.58 -13.33
C SER A 451 -3.34 -31.34 -12.16
N GLN A 452 -3.32 -32.66 -12.26
CA GLN A 452 -2.70 -33.55 -11.27
C GLN A 452 -1.18 -33.30 -11.14
N GLN A 453 -0.58 -32.62 -12.12
CA GLN A 453 0.82 -32.26 -12.15
C GLN A 453 1.10 -30.87 -11.57
N THR A 454 0.07 -30.08 -11.23
CA THR A 454 0.26 -28.81 -10.53
C THR A 454 0.84 -29.08 -9.14
N LYS A 455 1.87 -28.32 -8.74
CA LYS A 455 2.61 -28.55 -7.48
C LYS A 455 2.47 -27.37 -6.53
N PHE A 456 2.21 -27.66 -5.27
CA PHE A 456 2.21 -26.72 -4.14
C PHE A 456 3.08 -27.23 -2.98
N THR A 457 4.06 -28.09 -3.25
CA THR A 457 4.94 -28.66 -2.23
C THR A 457 5.60 -27.54 -1.42
N SER A 458 5.46 -27.57 -0.10
CA SER A 458 5.98 -26.57 0.83
C SER A 458 5.51 -25.12 0.56
N ALA A 459 4.43 -24.92 -0.20
CA ALA A 459 3.88 -23.58 -0.45
C ALA A 459 3.14 -23.05 0.77
N ASN A 460 3.15 -21.72 0.97
CA ASN A 460 2.28 -21.07 1.96
C ASN A 460 0.95 -20.70 1.30
N LEU A 461 -0.10 -21.44 1.60
CA LEU A 461 -1.48 -21.23 1.17
C LEU A 461 -2.37 -20.76 2.33
N GLY A 462 -1.80 -20.23 3.40
CA GLY A 462 -2.57 -19.78 4.56
C GLY A 462 -3.60 -18.73 4.17
N GLN A 463 -4.84 -18.83 4.66
CA GLN A 463 -5.97 -17.96 4.31
C GLN A 463 -6.34 -17.92 2.81
N ALA A 464 -5.74 -18.75 1.96
CA ALA A 464 -6.04 -18.75 0.53
C ALA A 464 -7.45 -19.32 0.26
N ASN A 465 -8.09 -18.85 -0.81
CA ASN A 465 -9.37 -19.37 -1.27
C ASN A 465 -9.15 -20.39 -2.40
N LEU A 466 -9.32 -21.68 -2.08
CA LEU A 466 -9.26 -22.84 -2.98
C LEU A 466 -10.63 -23.52 -3.12
N SER A 467 -11.71 -22.83 -2.78
CA SER A 467 -13.05 -23.41 -2.77
C SER A 467 -13.48 -23.89 -4.16
N GLY A 468 -14.15 -25.05 -4.21
CA GLY A 468 -14.66 -25.64 -5.45
C GLY A 468 -13.61 -26.21 -6.40
N LEU A 469 -12.32 -26.15 -6.05
CA LEU A 469 -11.25 -26.58 -6.96
C LEU A 469 -11.18 -28.10 -7.10
N ASN A 470 -10.80 -28.55 -8.31
CA ASN A 470 -10.38 -29.92 -8.53
C ASN A 470 -8.91 -30.08 -8.14
N LEU A 471 -8.67 -30.59 -6.94
CA LEU A 471 -7.35 -30.81 -6.33
C LEU A 471 -6.96 -32.30 -6.36
N ARG A 472 -7.63 -33.09 -7.20
CA ARG A 472 -7.38 -34.53 -7.31
C ARG A 472 -5.92 -34.80 -7.66
N LYS A 473 -5.25 -35.65 -6.88
CA LYS A 473 -3.83 -36.02 -7.03
C LYS A 473 -2.83 -34.86 -6.98
N VAL A 474 -3.26 -33.65 -6.60
CA VAL A 474 -2.37 -32.50 -6.47
C VAL A 474 -1.43 -32.71 -5.29
N ASP A 475 -0.15 -32.36 -5.49
CA ASP A 475 0.86 -32.44 -4.42
C ASP A 475 0.89 -31.14 -3.60
N MET A 476 0.48 -31.24 -2.34
CA MET A 476 0.46 -30.19 -1.33
C MET A 476 1.26 -30.61 -0.08
N LYS A 477 2.23 -31.53 -0.24
CA LYS A 477 3.06 -32.01 0.87
C LYS A 477 3.79 -30.85 1.56
N ASN A 478 3.81 -30.86 2.88
CA ASN A 478 4.39 -29.80 3.73
C ASN A 478 3.83 -28.39 3.50
N ALA A 479 2.74 -28.22 2.76
CA ALA A 479 2.16 -26.90 2.53
C ALA A 479 1.56 -26.32 3.82
N ASP A 480 1.62 -25.00 3.98
CA ASP A 480 0.87 -24.30 5.02
C ASP A 480 -0.52 -23.94 4.51
N LEU A 481 -1.57 -24.58 5.03
CA LEU A 481 -2.97 -24.35 4.66
C LEU A 481 -3.76 -23.78 5.84
N ALA A 482 -3.09 -23.13 6.80
CA ALA A 482 -3.75 -22.57 7.97
C ALA A 482 -4.85 -21.57 7.57
N ASN A 483 -6.07 -21.81 8.04
CA ASN A 483 -7.27 -21.02 7.72
C ASN A 483 -7.61 -20.94 6.22
N ALA A 484 -7.06 -21.81 5.37
CA ALA A 484 -7.41 -21.86 3.96
C ALA A 484 -8.85 -22.37 3.75
N ASN A 485 -9.50 -21.89 2.70
CA ASN A 485 -10.83 -22.35 2.32
C ASN A 485 -10.76 -23.37 1.17
N LEU A 486 -10.99 -24.64 1.47
CA LEU A 486 -11.07 -25.76 0.53
C LEU A 486 -12.49 -26.32 0.45
N SER A 487 -13.50 -25.55 0.89
CA SER A 487 -14.90 -25.98 0.86
C SER A 487 -15.31 -26.38 -0.55
N ASN A 488 -16.08 -27.46 -0.68
CA ASN A 488 -16.53 -27.99 -1.95
C ASN A 488 -15.41 -28.36 -2.94
N SER A 489 -14.16 -28.56 -2.51
CA SER A 489 -13.10 -29.05 -3.39
C SER A 489 -13.18 -30.57 -3.65
N ASN A 490 -12.42 -31.05 -4.63
CA ASN A 490 -12.16 -32.47 -4.87
C ASN A 490 -10.72 -32.81 -4.46
N LEU A 491 -10.55 -33.52 -3.35
CA LEU A 491 -9.26 -33.92 -2.77
C LEU A 491 -8.93 -35.40 -2.98
N LEU A 492 -9.63 -36.09 -3.88
CA LEU A 492 -9.38 -37.51 -4.16
C LEU A 492 -7.89 -37.74 -4.46
N GLU A 493 -7.27 -38.66 -3.73
CA GLU A 493 -5.85 -39.02 -3.91
C GLU A 493 -4.86 -37.84 -3.77
N ALA A 494 -5.27 -36.68 -3.22
CA ALA A 494 -4.40 -35.55 -3.00
C ALA A 494 -3.38 -35.83 -1.90
N ASN A 495 -2.20 -35.22 -1.98
CA ASN A 495 -1.14 -35.39 -1.01
C ASN A 495 -1.03 -34.16 -0.09
N LEU A 496 -1.57 -34.26 1.12
CA LEU A 496 -1.48 -33.25 2.20
C LEU A 496 -0.58 -33.75 3.36
N ASP A 497 0.29 -34.73 3.10
CA ASP A 497 1.23 -35.24 4.12
C ASP A 497 2.04 -34.09 4.74
N ARG A 498 2.04 -34.02 6.08
CA ARG A 498 2.72 -32.97 6.88
C ARG A 498 2.27 -31.53 6.60
N ALA A 499 1.14 -31.32 5.93
CA ALA A 499 0.60 -29.98 5.75
C ALA A 499 0.08 -29.39 7.07
N ASN A 500 0.19 -28.07 7.25
CA ASN A 500 -0.45 -27.37 8.37
C ASN A 500 -1.92 -27.10 8.04
N LEU A 501 -2.83 -27.81 8.69
CA LEU A 501 -4.28 -27.72 8.43
C LEU A 501 -5.06 -26.96 9.51
N LYS A 502 -4.38 -26.17 10.35
CA LYS A 502 -5.02 -25.45 11.47
C LYS A 502 -6.11 -24.49 10.96
N GLY A 503 -7.35 -24.71 11.38
CA GLY A 503 -8.48 -23.84 11.01
C GLY A 503 -8.92 -23.97 9.55
N ILE A 504 -8.46 -25.00 8.82
CA ILE A 504 -8.86 -25.23 7.43
C ILE A 504 -10.37 -25.43 7.32
N GLN A 505 -10.96 -24.93 6.22
CA GLN A 505 -12.37 -25.14 5.90
C GLN A 505 -12.49 -26.20 4.81
N LEU A 506 -13.15 -27.32 5.10
CA LEU A 506 -13.32 -28.45 4.18
C LEU A 506 -14.79 -28.84 3.98
N GLN A 507 -15.73 -27.97 4.34
CA GLN A 507 -17.15 -28.26 4.22
C GLN A 507 -17.51 -28.66 2.78
N GLY A 508 -18.07 -29.86 2.60
CA GLY A 508 -18.45 -30.39 1.30
C GLY A 508 -17.28 -30.77 0.38
N ALA A 509 -16.04 -30.73 0.87
CA ALA A 509 -14.90 -31.31 0.16
C ALA A 509 -15.05 -32.83 0.10
N ILE A 510 -14.59 -33.46 -0.98
CA ILE A 510 -14.62 -34.93 -1.12
C ILE A 510 -13.19 -35.48 -1.07
N TYR A 511 -13.00 -36.62 -0.42
CA TYR A 511 -11.70 -37.31 -0.33
C TYR A 511 -11.91 -38.84 -0.29
N ASN A 512 -10.85 -39.63 -0.46
CA ASN A 512 -10.93 -41.10 -0.35
C ASN A 512 -9.78 -41.64 0.52
N GLU A 513 -9.73 -42.97 0.69
CA GLU A 513 -8.69 -43.65 1.49
C GLU A 513 -7.26 -43.45 0.95
N ALA A 514 -7.12 -43.03 -0.31
CA ALA A 514 -5.85 -42.71 -0.93
C ALA A 514 -5.42 -41.24 -0.76
N THR A 515 -6.30 -40.37 -0.24
CA THR A 515 -5.94 -38.99 0.12
C THR A 515 -5.08 -39.01 1.37
N LEU A 516 -3.88 -38.43 1.28
CA LEU A 516 -2.92 -38.42 2.39
C LEU A 516 -3.12 -37.18 3.24
N PHE A 517 -3.61 -37.32 4.46
CA PHE A 517 -3.69 -36.24 5.46
C PHE A 517 -2.56 -36.38 6.51
N PRO A 518 -2.26 -35.34 7.30
CA PRO A 518 -1.42 -35.48 8.48
C PRO A 518 -1.98 -36.51 9.48
N THR A 519 -1.11 -37.25 10.17
CA THR A 519 -1.44 -38.44 10.99
C THR A 519 -2.55 -38.23 12.04
N GLU A 520 -2.72 -37.00 12.55
CA GLU A 520 -3.69 -36.67 13.61
C GLU A 520 -4.89 -35.86 13.11
N PHE A 521 -5.00 -35.65 11.80
CA PHE A 521 -6.08 -34.88 11.22
C PHE A 521 -7.25 -35.77 10.81
N ASP A 522 -8.43 -35.52 11.36
CA ASP A 522 -9.68 -36.18 10.95
C ASP A 522 -10.51 -35.26 10.04
N PRO A 523 -10.54 -35.50 8.71
CA PRO A 523 -11.28 -34.66 7.77
C PRO A 523 -12.79 -34.69 8.00
N VAL A 524 -13.35 -35.75 8.59
CA VAL A 524 -14.80 -35.86 8.81
C VAL A 524 -15.27 -34.77 9.78
N THR A 525 -14.45 -34.44 10.78
CA THR A 525 -14.77 -33.38 11.78
C THR A 525 -14.87 -31.99 11.15
N THR A 526 -14.35 -31.80 9.94
CA THR A 526 -14.34 -30.53 9.20
C THR A 526 -15.44 -30.43 8.13
N GLY A 527 -16.35 -31.41 8.09
CA GLY A 527 -17.46 -31.45 7.13
C GLY A 527 -17.09 -31.98 5.74
N ALA A 528 -15.94 -32.65 5.60
CA ALA A 528 -15.54 -33.33 4.38
C ALA A 528 -16.25 -34.69 4.26
N TYR A 529 -16.53 -35.12 3.03
CA TYR A 529 -17.16 -36.41 2.72
C TYR A 529 -16.12 -37.44 2.30
N LEU A 530 -16.04 -38.53 3.07
CA LEU A 530 -15.27 -39.72 2.70
C LEU A 530 -16.01 -40.50 1.62
N LEU A 531 -15.36 -40.70 0.48
CA LEU A 531 -15.78 -41.59 -0.59
C LEU A 531 -15.01 -42.91 -0.47
N ALA A 532 -15.66 -43.92 0.10
CA ALA A 532 -15.13 -45.27 0.25
C ALA A 532 -16.27 -46.31 0.20
N PRO A 533 -15.98 -47.59 -0.11
CA PRO A 533 -16.99 -48.63 -0.11
C PRO A 533 -17.76 -48.70 1.21
N TYR A 534 -19.08 -48.88 1.12
CA TYR A 534 -19.99 -49.03 2.28
C TYR A 534 -20.16 -47.79 3.18
N VAL A 535 -19.57 -46.65 2.83
CA VAL A 535 -19.82 -45.38 3.54
C VAL A 535 -21.20 -44.84 3.15
N SER A 536 -22.02 -44.51 4.15
CA SER A 536 -23.30 -43.84 3.95
C SER A 536 -23.11 -42.33 4.05
N LEU A 537 -23.56 -41.60 3.04
CA LEU A 537 -23.50 -40.13 2.99
C LEU A 537 -24.92 -39.52 2.93
N PRO A 538 -25.74 -39.68 3.98
CA PRO A 538 -27.07 -39.11 3.98
C PRO A 538 -26.97 -37.58 3.94
N ASN A 539 -27.62 -36.97 2.95
CA ASN A 539 -27.65 -35.51 2.71
C ASN A 539 -26.36 -34.87 2.17
N ALA A 540 -25.39 -35.66 1.71
CA ALA A 540 -24.23 -35.09 1.02
C ALA A 540 -24.64 -34.54 -0.37
N ASP A 541 -24.34 -33.27 -0.61
CA ASP A 541 -24.44 -32.70 -1.96
C ASP A 541 -23.18 -33.02 -2.76
N LEU A 542 -23.31 -33.97 -3.67
CA LEU A 542 -22.26 -34.37 -4.62
C LEU A 542 -22.50 -33.83 -6.02
N SER A 543 -23.44 -32.88 -6.19
CA SER A 543 -23.72 -32.29 -7.49
C SER A 543 -22.48 -31.58 -8.06
N GLY A 544 -22.24 -31.78 -9.36
CA GLY A 544 -21.09 -31.19 -10.06
C GLY A 544 -19.71 -31.76 -9.70
N LYS A 545 -19.62 -32.75 -8.81
CA LYS A 545 -18.35 -33.42 -8.47
C LYS A 545 -17.99 -34.46 -9.53
N ASP A 546 -16.73 -34.48 -9.94
CA ASP A 546 -16.19 -35.56 -10.79
C ASP A 546 -15.89 -36.80 -9.93
N LEU A 547 -16.75 -37.81 -10.07
CA LEU A 547 -16.67 -39.10 -9.37
C LEU A 547 -16.26 -40.25 -10.31
N SER A 548 -15.74 -39.96 -11.50
CA SER A 548 -15.45 -40.96 -12.55
C SER A 548 -14.47 -42.08 -12.14
N SER A 549 -13.80 -41.94 -11.00
CA SER A 549 -12.79 -42.85 -10.48
C SER A 549 -13.08 -43.43 -9.11
N VAL A 550 -14.28 -43.19 -8.59
CA VAL A 550 -14.72 -43.63 -7.26
C VAL A 550 -15.43 -44.96 -7.38
#